data_AF-A0A5S9XIW1-F1
#
_entry.id   AF-A0A5S9XIW1-F1
#
_cell.length_a   1.000
_cell.length_b   1.000
_cell.length_c   1.000
_cell.angle_alpha   90.00
_cell.angle_beta   90.00
_cell.angle_gamma   90.00
#
_symmetry.space_group_name_H-M   'P 1'
#
loop_
_entity.id
_entity.type
_entity.pdbx_description
1 polymer ?
#
loop_
_entity_poly.entity_id
_entity_poly.type
_entity_poly.pdbx_seq_one_letter_code
_entity_poly.pdbx_strand_id
1 'polypeptide(L)' 'MAPNPTGNSLDGSSSDSYNLFFKGSLAGFGVAICREEDDSILFQKKVSLHYSDISGWETELMALKLGLTKAVSLGIKL' A
#
# COMPACT_ATOMS: atom_id res chain seq x y z
N MET A 1 43.61 -26.11 -15.50
CA MET A 1 42.84 -25.75 -14.30
C MET A 1 41.75 -24.80 -14.75
N ALA A 2 40.49 -25.25 -14.78
CA ALA A 2 39.35 -24.42 -15.19
C ALA A 2 38.76 -23.73 -13.95
N PRO A 3 38.29 -22.47 -14.02
CA PRO A 3 37.61 -21.86 -12.90
C PRO A 3 36.21 -22.49 -12.76
N ASN A 4 35.88 -22.87 -11.54
CA ASN A 4 34.58 -23.41 -11.15
C ASN A 4 33.55 -22.27 -11.15
N PRO A 5 32.34 -22.42 -11.73
CA PRO A 5 31.30 -21.43 -11.58
C PRO A 5 30.74 -21.55 -10.15
N THR A 6 31.20 -20.68 -9.26
CA THR A 6 30.60 -20.51 -7.94
C THR A 6 29.14 -20.12 -8.13
N GLY A 7 28.25 -20.94 -7.58
CA GLY A 7 26.81 -20.76 -7.70
C GLY A 7 26.37 -19.40 -7.18
N ASN A 8 25.77 -18.62 -8.07
CA ASN A 8 25.01 -17.44 -7.69
C ASN A 8 23.62 -17.93 -7.26
N SER A 9 23.52 -18.56 -6.09
CA SER A 9 22.22 -18.62 -5.42
C SER A 9 22.01 -17.24 -4.79
N LEU A 10 21.59 -16.29 -5.63
CA LEU A 10 20.90 -15.09 -5.16
C LEU A 10 19.51 -15.55 -4.70
N ASP A 11 19.46 -16.25 -3.58
CA ASP A 11 18.22 -16.44 -2.84
C ASP A 11 17.99 -15.17 -2.02
N GLY A 12 17.87 -14.06 -2.74
CA GLY A 12 17.58 -12.74 -2.22
C GLY A 12 16.14 -12.40 -2.53
N SER A 13 15.20 -13.23 -2.08
CA SER A 13 13.81 -12.79 -2.00
C SER A 13 13.72 -11.79 -0.86
N SER A 14 14.21 -10.57 -1.10
CA SER A 14 13.78 -9.41 -0.32
C SER A 14 12.27 -9.39 -0.45
N SER A 15 11.55 -9.85 0.58
CA SER A 15 10.12 -9.62 0.64
C SER A 15 9.96 -8.12 0.77
N ASP A 16 9.72 -7.44 -0.34
CA ASP A 16 9.35 -6.04 -0.34
C ASP A 16 8.22 -5.85 0.69
N SER A 17 8.49 -5.08 1.74
CA SER A 17 7.49 -4.68 2.72
C SER A 17 6.86 -3.36 2.30
N TYR A 18 5.57 -3.22 2.58
CA TYR A 18 4.79 -2.04 2.21
C TYR A 18 3.92 -1.59 3.38
N ASN A 19 3.83 -0.27 3.54
CA ASN A 19 2.97 0.38 4.53
C ASN A 19 1.70 0.91 3.87
N LEU A 20 0.54 0.54 4.41
CA LEU A 20 -0.76 1.09 4.03
C LEU A 20 -1.23 2.10 5.08
N PHE A 21 -1.22 3.38 4.71
CA PHE A 21 -1.78 4.46 5.52
C PHE A 21 -3.18 4.79 5.05
N PHE A 22 -4.15 4.92 5.95
CA PHE A 22 -5.51 5.30 5.62
C PHE A 22 -6.09 6.18 6.72
N LYS A 23 -6.96 7.12 6.34
CA LYS A 23 -7.68 7.94 7.30
C LYS A 23 -9.05 8.38 6.77
N GLY A 24 -10.09 8.17 7.57
CA GLY A 24 -11.42 8.72 7.37
C GLY A 24 -11.68 9.96 8.22
N SER A 25 -12.60 10.80 7.75
CA SER A 25 -13.18 11.94 8.45
C SER A 25 -14.57 12.25 7.90
N LEU A 26 -15.30 13.17 8.52
CA LEU A 26 -16.59 13.66 8.00
C LEU A 26 -16.45 14.45 6.68
N ALA A 27 -15.26 14.96 6.37
CA ALA A 27 -14.99 15.68 5.13
C ALA A 27 -14.58 14.77 3.96
N GLY A 28 -14.53 13.45 4.20
CA GLY A 28 -14.03 12.45 3.26
C GLY A 28 -12.85 11.67 3.82
N PHE A 29 -12.05 11.08 2.94
CA PHE A 29 -11.00 10.14 3.35
C PHE A 29 -9.75 10.19 2.46
N GLY A 30 -8.66 9.66 2.97
CA GLY A 30 -7.38 9.55 2.28
C GLY A 30 -6.74 8.18 2.49
N VAL A 31 -5.91 7.78 1.52
CA VAL A 31 -5.15 6.54 1.55
C VAL A 31 -3.81 6.73 0.84
N ALA A 32 -2.77 6.06 1.33
CA ALA A 32 -1.45 5.99 0.71
C ALA A 32 -0.83 4.61 0.90
N ILE A 33 -0.06 4.15 -0.08
CA ILE A 33 0.77 2.94 -0.01
C ILE A 33 2.21 3.37 -0.28
N CYS A 34 3.11 3.02 0.65
CA CYS A 34 4.53 3.31 0.53
C CYS A 34 5.36 2.01 0.62
N ARG A 35 6.48 1.93 -0.07
CA ARG A 35 7.49 0.90 0.20
C ARG A 35 8.22 1.25 1.50
N GLU A 36 8.46 0.25 2.35
CA GLU A 36 9.09 0.46 3.67
C GLU A 36 10.59 0.80 3.56
N GLU A 37 11.27 0.28 2.53
CA GLU A 37 12.73 0.45 2.36
C GLU A 37 13.16 1.91 2.08
N ASP A 38 12.40 2.64 1.26
CA ASP A 38 12.78 3.95 0.73
C ASP A 38 11.68 5.01 0.86
N ASP A 39 10.59 4.70 1.58
CA ASP A 39 9.39 5.54 1.72
C ASP A 39 8.76 5.96 0.38
N SER A 40 9.06 5.25 -0.73
CA SER A 40 8.53 5.59 -2.04
C SER A 40 7.02 5.40 -2.10
N ILE A 41 6.30 6.45 -2.52
CA ILE A 41 4.84 6.42 -2.64
C ILE A 41 4.46 5.68 -3.93
N LEU A 42 3.84 4.51 -3.78
CA LEU A 42 3.31 3.72 -4.89
C LEU A 42 1.90 4.15 -5.29
N PHE A 43 1.12 4.59 -4.30
CA PHE A 43 -0.24 5.05 -4.51
C PHE A 43 -0.61 6.08 -3.45
N GLN A 44 -1.32 7.13 -3.86
CA GLN A 44 -1.94 8.07 -2.94
C GLN A 44 -3.25 8.56 -3.55
N LYS A 45 -4.30 8.63 -2.73
CA LYS A 45 -5.57 9.20 -3.14
C LYS A 45 -6.27 9.88 -1.98
N LYS A 46 -6.81 11.06 -2.24
CA LYS A 46 -7.70 11.79 -1.34
C LYS A 46 -9.06 11.94 -2.01
N VAL A 47 -10.12 11.69 -1.26
CA VAL A 47 -11.51 11.80 -1.71
C VAL A 47 -12.23 12.75 -0.77
N SER A 48 -12.74 13.84 -1.32
CA SER A 48 -13.62 14.77 -0.59
C SER A 48 -15.06 14.30 -0.71
N LEU A 49 -15.79 14.32 0.41
CA LEU A 49 -17.23 14.09 0.43
C LEU A 49 -17.89 15.38 0.88
N HIS A 50 -18.75 15.96 0.03
CA HIS A 50 -19.54 17.13 0.37
C HIS A 50 -20.92 16.67 0.85
N TYR A 51 -21.27 16.99 2.10
CA TYR A 51 -22.59 16.72 2.69
C TYR A 51 -23.03 15.26 2.58
N SER A 52 -22.24 14.34 3.12
CA SER A 52 -22.67 12.96 3.27
C SER A 52 -23.21 12.71 4.67
N ASP A 53 -24.39 12.07 4.78
CA ASP A 53 -24.90 11.44 6.02
C ASP A 53 -24.00 10.27 6.51
N ILE A 54 -22.88 10.06 5.83
CA ILE A 54 -21.86 9.06 6.11
C ILE A 54 -21.06 9.51 7.34
N SER A 55 -21.00 8.63 8.31
CA SER A 55 -20.24 8.77 9.55
C SER A 55 -18.72 8.67 9.33
N GLY A 56 -17.96 9.17 10.30
CA GLY A 56 -16.49 9.13 10.24
C GLY A 56 -15.90 7.72 10.19
N TRP A 57 -16.54 6.72 10.82
CA TRP A 57 -16.06 5.34 10.78
C TRP A 57 -16.34 4.69 9.42
N GLU A 58 -17.44 5.06 8.75
CA GLU A 58 -17.73 4.60 7.40
C GLU A 58 -16.70 5.12 6.40
N THR A 59 -16.30 6.39 6.51
CA THR A 59 -15.23 6.93 5.64
C THR A 59 -13.87 6.30 5.95
N GLU A 60 -13.59 5.94 7.20
CA GLU A 60 -12.36 5.22 7.59
C GLU A 60 -12.36 3.79 7.03
N LEU A 61 -13.50 3.10 7.06
CA LEU A 61 -13.67 1.79 6.43
C LEU A 61 -13.54 1.86 4.90
N MET A 62 -14.10 2.90 4.26
CA MET A 62 -13.95 3.13 2.83
C MET A 62 -12.48 3.36 2.45
N ALA A 63 -11.73 4.11 3.26
CA ALA A 63 -10.30 4.33 3.09
C ALA A 63 -9.51 3.02 3.14
N LEU A 64 -9.77 2.20 4.17
CA LEU A 64 -9.14 0.89 4.33
C LEU A 64 -9.46 -0.04 3.15
N LYS A 65 -10.75 -0.15 2.78
CA LYS A 65 -11.19 -0.99 1.65
C LYS A 65 -10.53 -0.57 0.34
N LEU A 66 -10.47 0.73 0.06
CA LEU A 66 -9.80 1.24 -1.13
C LEU A 66 -8.31 0.91 -1.12
N GLY A 67 -7.64 1.09 0.02
CA GLY A 67 -6.23 0.78 0.21
C GLY A 67 -5.90 -0.68 -0.08
N LEU A 68 -6.61 -1.60 0.56
CA LEU A 68 -6.43 -3.04 0.35
C LEU A 68 -6.72 -3.46 -1.09
N THR A 69 -7.79 -2.92 -1.68
CA THR A 69 -8.12 -3.18 -3.09
C THR A 69 -6.98 -2.74 -4.02
N LYS A 70 -6.36 -1.58 -3.74
CA LYS A 70 -5.23 -1.08 -4.52
C LYS A 70 -3.94 -1.83 -4.27
N ALA A 71 -3.67 -2.26 -3.05
CA ALA A 71 -2.53 -3.13 -2.76
C ALA A 71 -2.60 -4.43 -3.59
N VAL A 72 -3.76 -5.10 -3.59
CA VAL A 72 -3.98 -6.30 -4.44
C VAL A 72 -3.83 -5.98 -5.93
N SER A 73 -4.36 -4.85 -6.39
CA SER A 73 -4.23 -4.43 -7.80
C SER A 73 -2.78 -4.14 -8.22
N LEU A 74 -1.92 -3.79 -7.27
CA LEU A 74 -0.48 -3.55 -7.47
C LEU A 74 0.35 -4.84 -7.34
N GLY A 75 -0.27 -5.98 -7.04
CA GLY A 75 0.42 -7.26 -6.84
C GLY A 75 1.07 -7.40 -5.45
N ILE A 76 0.74 -6.52 -4.50
CA ILE A 76 1.22 -6.62 -3.12
C ILE A 76 0.49 -7.77 -2.42
N LYS A 77 1.25 -8.71 -1.88
CA LYS A 77 0.71 -9.81 -1.09
C LYS A 77 0.36 -9.29 0.31
N LEU A 78 -0.92 -9.37 0.66
CA LEU A 78 -1.48 -8.93 1.95
C LEU A 78 -1.30 -9.97 3.06
#